data_AF-A0A2K3NJC5-F1
#
_entry.id   AF-A0A2K3NJC5-F1
#
_cell.length_a   1.000
_cell.length_b   1.000
_cell.length_c   1.000
_cell.angle_alpha   90.00
_cell.angle_beta   90.00
_cell.angle_gamma   90.00
#
_symmetry.space_group_name_H-M   'P 1'
#
loop_
_entity.id
_entity.type
_entity.pdbx_description
1 polymer ?
#
loop_
_entity_poly.entity_id
_entity_poly.type
_entity_poly.pdbx_seq_one_letter_code
_entity_poly.pdbx_strand_id
1 'polypeptide(L)'
;MQLQLAPVFFTFSLGTKTHYYGRTLLHGGAKYRPTGRGFVVFHAKFADNYRLYSRSHFVKGIELMTLLIVYQIFGNAYRSGLSYLLITTPMWFMVGTWLYAPFLFNPSGFEWQKIVDDWTDWNKWISIRGGIGVPSEKSWESWWEEEQEHLKYSGMRGIITEILLSLRFFIYQYGLVYHLNFTKSTKSFLVYGISWLVIFFILVVLKTVSVGRRKFSADFQLVFRLMKGLVFVTFVSILVTMIALAHMSLQDIVVCILAFMPTGWGMLQIAQALKPVVCRAGFWESVKTLARGYEVFMGLLLFTPVAFLAWFPFVSEFQTRMLFNQAFSRGLQISRILGGQRKGRSSRNKE
;
A
#
# COMPACT_ATOMS: atom_id res chain seq x y z
N MET A 1 10.38 30.89 -3.97
CA MET A 1 10.48 29.66 -4.80
C MET A 1 10.21 28.38 -4.00
N GLN A 2 10.80 28.16 -2.80
CA GLN A 2 10.54 26.96 -1.98
C GLN A 2 9.11 26.84 -1.43
N LEU A 3 8.40 27.96 -1.22
CA LEU A 3 7.03 28.01 -0.70
C LEU A 3 5.94 27.50 -1.67
N GLN A 4 6.28 27.14 -2.92
CA GLN A 4 5.34 26.65 -3.94
C GLN A 4 5.35 25.12 -4.08
N LEU A 5 5.59 24.37 -2.99
CA LEU A 5 5.71 22.91 -2.99
C LEU A 5 6.76 22.32 -3.97
N ALA A 6 7.67 23.16 -4.49
CA ALA A 6 8.68 22.72 -5.47
C ALA A 6 9.56 21.56 -4.95
N PRO A 7 10.00 21.52 -3.67
CA PRO A 7 10.73 20.37 -3.15
C PRO A 7 9.89 19.08 -3.15
N VAL A 8 8.60 19.17 -2.84
CA VAL A 8 7.67 18.03 -2.86
C VAL A 8 7.52 17.51 -4.29
N PHE A 9 7.28 18.41 -5.25
CA PHE A 9 7.18 18.04 -6.67
C PHE A 9 8.47 17.41 -7.19
N PHE A 10 9.62 18.01 -6.88
CA PHE A 10 10.93 17.51 -7.33
C PHE A 10 11.21 16.11 -6.78
N THR A 11 11.06 15.91 -5.47
CA THR A 11 11.30 14.61 -4.82
C THR A 11 10.34 13.54 -5.34
N PHE A 12 9.09 13.89 -5.61
CA PHE A 12 8.12 12.97 -6.22
C PHE A 12 8.47 12.63 -7.67
N SER A 13 8.78 13.63 -8.51
CA SER A 13 9.16 13.43 -9.91
C SER A 13 10.43 12.59 -10.05
N LEU A 14 11.42 12.80 -9.16
CA LEU A 14 12.63 11.99 -9.13
C LEU A 14 12.31 10.53 -8.81
N GLY A 15 11.42 10.27 -7.84
CA GLY A 15 10.96 8.91 -7.51
C GLY A 15 10.35 8.18 -8.72
N THR A 16 9.54 8.89 -9.50
CA THR A 16 8.96 8.39 -10.75
C THR A 16 10.06 7.99 -11.74
N LYS A 17 10.99 8.91 -12.02
CA LYS A 17 12.09 8.67 -12.97
C LYS A 17 12.96 7.49 -12.55
N THR A 18 13.40 7.46 -11.28
CA THR A 18 14.24 6.39 -10.75
C THR A 18 13.54 5.03 -10.82
N HIS A 19 12.24 4.94 -10.50
CA HIS A 19 11.50 3.68 -10.60
C HIS A 19 11.45 3.15 -12.03
N TYR A 20 11.01 3.96 -13.00
CA TYR A 20 10.80 3.49 -14.37
C TYR A 20 12.12 3.30 -15.13
N TYR A 21 13.14 4.12 -14.86
CA TYR A 21 14.48 3.86 -15.39
C TYR A 21 15.07 2.57 -14.82
N GLY A 22 14.97 2.36 -13.50
CA GLY A 22 15.44 1.12 -12.87
C GLY A 22 14.75 -0.12 -13.44
N ARG A 23 13.41 -0.09 -13.56
CA ARG A 23 12.63 -1.17 -14.18
C ARG A 23 13.07 -1.46 -15.62
N THR A 24 13.29 -0.41 -16.41
CA THR A 24 13.74 -0.55 -17.80
C THR A 24 15.15 -1.14 -17.88
N LEU A 25 16.06 -0.74 -16.99
CA LEU A 25 17.43 -1.28 -16.95
C LEU A 25 17.46 -2.76 -16.52
N LEU A 26 16.61 -3.16 -15.57
CA LEU A 26 16.60 -4.52 -15.02
C LEU A 26 15.80 -5.52 -15.87
N HIS A 27 14.70 -5.06 -16.48
CA HIS A 27 13.72 -5.94 -17.14
C HIS A 27 13.37 -5.53 -18.57
N GLY A 28 13.77 -4.35 -19.03
CA GLY A 28 13.32 -3.79 -20.30
C GLY A 28 11.84 -3.37 -20.27
N GLY A 29 11.18 -3.41 -21.43
CA GLY A 29 9.74 -3.19 -21.53
C GLY A 29 9.32 -1.73 -21.37
N ALA A 30 9.93 -0.82 -22.13
CA ALA A 30 9.49 0.57 -22.19
C ALA A 30 8.03 0.65 -22.67
N LYS A 31 7.18 1.35 -21.91
CA LYS A 31 5.77 1.55 -22.23
C LYS A 31 5.50 3.03 -22.39
N TYR A 32 4.96 3.43 -23.54
CA TYR A 32 4.46 4.79 -23.73
C TYR A 32 3.18 4.97 -22.90
N ARG A 33 3.15 6.01 -22.07
CA ARG A 33 1.93 6.48 -21.39
C ARG A 33 1.56 7.81 -22.02
N PRO A 34 0.39 7.92 -22.68
CA PRO A 34 -0.02 9.16 -23.30
C PRO A 34 -0.18 10.26 -22.24
N THR A 35 0.46 11.39 -22.46
CA THR A 35 0.18 12.61 -21.70
C THR A 35 -1.02 13.27 -22.35
N GLY A 36 -2.17 13.26 -21.66
CA GLY A 36 -3.36 13.96 -22.15
C GLY A 36 -3.02 15.43 -22.43
N ARG A 37 -3.44 15.95 -23.60
CA ARG A 37 -3.29 17.37 -23.94
C ARG A 37 -4.53 18.12 -23.46
N GLY A 38 -4.37 19.04 -22.51
CA GLY A 38 -5.44 19.92 -22.04
C GLY A 38 -5.18 20.49 -20.64
N PHE A 39 -5.67 21.70 -20.38
CA PHE A 39 -5.72 22.26 -19.03
C PHE A 39 -6.91 21.63 -18.30
N VAL A 40 -6.70 20.46 -17.71
CA VAL A 40 -7.77 19.72 -17.05
C VAL A 40 -7.58 19.79 -15.54
N VAL A 41 -8.32 20.69 -14.90
CA VAL A 41 -8.49 20.72 -13.45
C VAL A 41 -9.52 19.65 -13.08
N PHE A 42 -9.11 18.39 -13.18
CA PHE A 42 -9.93 17.24 -12.83
C PHE A 42 -9.36 16.58 -11.58
N HIS A 43 -10.28 16.20 -10.70
CA HIS A 43 -9.99 15.35 -9.55
C HIS A 43 -9.72 13.92 -10.01
N ALA A 44 -8.47 13.47 -9.94
CA ALA A 44 -8.12 12.07 -10.17
C ALA A 44 -8.62 11.22 -9.00
N LYS A 45 -9.35 10.14 -9.29
CA LYS A 45 -9.89 9.27 -8.23
C LYS A 45 -8.76 8.62 -7.44
N PHE A 46 -9.03 8.26 -6.20
CA PHE A 46 -8.08 7.49 -5.38
C PHE A 46 -7.60 6.22 -6.07
N ALA A 47 -8.50 5.45 -6.71
CA ALA A 47 -8.12 4.23 -7.42
C ALA A 47 -7.17 4.50 -8.61
N ASP A 48 -7.34 5.62 -9.32
CA ASP A 48 -6.43 6.03 -10.41
C ASP A 48 -5.04 6.36 -9.86
N ASN A 49 -4.97 7.21 -8.83
CA ASN A 49 -3.72 7.55 -8.16
C ASN A 49 -3.02 6.31 -7.59
N TYR A 50 -3.78 5.40 -6.97
CA TYR A 50 -3.26 4.15 -6.44
C TYR A 50 -2.63 3.28 -7.52
N ARG A 51 -3.33 3.07 -8.63
CA ARG A 51 -2.80 2.27 -9.75
C ARG A 51 -1.54 2.87 -10.36
N LEU A 52 -1.49 4.19 -10.49
CA LEU A 52 -0.35 4.88 -11.10
C LEU A 52 0.89 4.87 -10.19
N TYR A 53 0.70 5.01 -8.87
CA TYR A 53 1.80 5.29 -7.95
C TYR A 53 2.11 4.18 -6.94
N SER A 54 1.32 3.09 -6.91
CA SER A 54 1.49 1.98 -5.95
C SER A 54 2.94 1.45 -5.93
N ARG A 55 3.47 0.98 -7.06
CA ARG A 55 4.83 0.40 -7.13
C ARG A 55 5.95 1.43 -7.16
N SER A 56 5.69 2.59 -7.75
CA SER A 56 6.71 3.62 -7.95
C SER A 56 6.99 4.43 -6.69
N HIS A 57 5.96 4.66 -5.86
CA HIS A 57 6.04 5.53 -4.67
C HIS A 57 5.49 4.88 -3.43
N PHE A 58 4.23 4.40 -3.43
CA PHE A 58 3.54 4.05 -2.18
C PHE A 58 4.21 2.88 -1.45
N VAL A 59 4.47 1.79 -2.17
CA VAL A 59 5.23 0.64 -1.63
C VAL A 59 6.57 1.10 -1.08
N LYS A 60 7.33 1.87 -1.86
CA LYS A 60 8.67 2.33 -1.45
C LYS A 60 8.62 3.27 -0.23
N GLY A 61 7.62 4.14 -0.18
CA GLY A 61 7.38 5.04 0.94
C GLY A 61 7.03 4.28 2.21
N ILE A 62 6.19 3.23 2.12
CA ILE A 62 5.84 2.37 3.25
C ILE A 62 7.04 1.53 3.70
N GLU A 63 7.83 0.99 2.77
CA GLU A 63 9.08 0.27 3.08
C GLU A 63 10.07 1.20 3.83
N LEU A 64 10.28 2.42 3.32
CA LEU A 64 11.17 3.39 3.96
C LEU A 64 10.62 3.88 5.31
N MET A 65 9.31 4.11 5.42
CA MET A 65 8.64 4.44 6.68
C MET A 65 8.87 3.34 7.73
N THR A 66 8.71 2.08 7.34
CA THR A 66 8.94 0.91 8.20
C THR A 66 10.38 0.91 8.72
N LEU A 67 11.36 1.16 7.85
CA LEU A 67 12.78 1.25 8.23
C LEU A 67 13.04 2.41 9.20
N LEU A 68 12.43 3.58 8.99
CA LEU A 68 12.58 4.73 9.87
C LEU A 68 11.97 4.46 11.25
N ILE A 69 10.83 3.77 11.32
CA ILE A 69 10.22 3.35 12.59
C ILE A 69 11.15 2.37 13.32
N VAL A 70 11.67 1.36 12.63
CA VAL A 70 12.65 0.42 13.21
C VAL A 70 13.89 1.16 13.71
N TYR A 71 14.39 2.11 12.91
CA TYR A 71 15.53 2.94 13.28
C TYR A 71 15.24 3.82 14.51
N GLN A 72 14.03 4.35 14.66
CA GLN A 72 13.61 5.12 15.85
C GLN A 72 13.50 4.24 17.10
N ILE A 73 13.05 2.99 16.96
CA ILE A 73 12.88 2.06 18.09
C ILE A 73 14.25 1.58 18.61
N PHE A 74 15.19 1.26 17.70
CA PHE A 74 16.47 0.62 18.07
C PHE A 74 17.70 1.53 17.95
N GLY A 75 17.59 2.71 17.33
CA GLY A 75 18.74 3.57 17.00
C GLY A 75 19.31 4.42 18.15
N ASN A 76 18.68 4.40 19.33
CA ASN A 76 18.99 5.31 20.45
C ASN A 76 20.37 5.12 21.10
N ALA A 77 21.10 4.04 20.79
CA ALA A 77 22.35 3.73 21.50
C ALA A 77 23.61 4.43 20.97
N TYR A 78 23.59 5.04 19.78
CA TYR A 78 24.85 5.33 19.05
C TYR A 78 25.06 6.76 18.50
N ARG A 79 24.10 7.69 18.61
CA ARG A 79 24.23 9.03 17.98
C ARG A 79 23.71 10.16 18.84
N SER A 80 24.39 11.31 18.77
CA SER A 80 23.88 12.58 19.31
C SER A 80 22.49 12.89 18.72
N GLY A 81 21.61 13.50 19.53
CA GLY A 81 20.24 13.81 19.10
C GLY A 81 20.19 14.67 17.82
N LEU A 82 21.16 15.57 17.62
CA LEU A 82 21.25 16.41 16.43
C LEU A 82 21.58 15.59 15.16
N SER A 83 22.52 14.65 15.24
CA SER A 83 22.86 13.78 14.10
C SER A 83 21.67 12.90 13.69
N TYR A 84 20.90 12.41 14.67
CA TYR A 84 19.67 11.66 14.39
C TYR A 84 18.65 12.51 13.62
N LEU A 85 18.39 13.72 14.09
CA LEU A 85 17.42 14.64 13.46
C LEU A 85 17.83 15.02 12.03
N LEU A 86 19.10 15.36 11.82
CA LEU A 86 19.61 15.76 10.50
C LEU A 86 19.52 14.64 9.46
N ILE A 87 19.69 13.38 9.87
CA ILE A 87 19.63 12.24 8.95
C ILE A 87 18.18 11.81 8.69
N THR A 88 17.34 11.79 9.72
CA THR A 88 15.97 11.25 9.60
C THR A 88 14.98 12.25 9.01
N THR A 89 15.17 13.56 9.21
CA THR A 89 14.24 14.59 8.71
C THR A 89 14.08 14.55 7.17
N PRO A 90 15.17 14.51 6.36
CA PRO A 90 15.05 14.40 4.91
C PRO A 90 14.39 13.09 4.46
N MET A 91 14.61 11.98 5.18
CA MET A 91 14.01 10.68 4.86
C MET A 91 12.51 10.69 5.16
N TRP A 92 12.08 11.25 6.29
CA TRP A 92 10.68 11.45 6.61
C TRP A 92 9.98 12.39 5.62
N PHE A 93 10.66 13.45 5.19
CA PHE A 93 10.17 14.32 4.13
C PHE A 93 9.96 13.57 2.80
N MET A 94 10.90 12.69 2.42
CA MET A 94 10.78 11.84 1.25
C MET A 94 9.60 10.86 1.37
N VAL A 95 9.43 10.21 2.54
CA VAL A 95 8.28 9.33 2.83
C VAL A 95 6.97 10.10 2.65
N GLY A 96 6.82 11.24 3.33
CA GLY A 96 5.60 12.06 3.25
C GLY A 96 5.31 12.50 1.81
N THR A 97 6.35 12.88 1.07
CA THR A 97 6.23 13.25 -0.35
C THR A 97 5.76 12.07 -1.21
N TRP A 98 6.37 10.90 -1.09
CA TRP A 98 6.00 9.73 -1.89
C TRP A 98 4.60 9.21 -1.58
N LEU A 99 4.16 9.27 -0.32
CA LEU A 99 2.82 8.81 0.07
C LEU A 99 1.72 9.81 -0.30
N TYR A 100 1.96 11.12 -0.15
CA TYR A 100 0.87 12.09 -0.16
C TYR A 100 0.94 13.15 -1.27
N ALA A 101 2.04 13.29 -2.01
CA ALA A 101 2.10 14.24 -3.11
C ALA A 101 1.01 14.04 -4.18
N PRO A 102 0.63 12.80 -4.57
CA PRO A 102 -0.47 12.61 -5.53
C PRO A 102 -1.77 13.24 -5.08
N PHE A 103 -2.11 13.14 -3.79
CA PHE A 103 -3.34 13.71 -3.23
C PHE A 103 -3.20 15.22 -3.02
N LEU A 104 -2.02 15.69 -2.61
CA LEU A 104 -1.72 17.10 -2.43
C LEU A 104 -1.82 17.90 -3.73
N PHE A 105 -1.33 17.34 -4.84
CA PHE A 105 -1.39 17.95 -6.17
C PHE A 105 -2.68 17.62 -6.94
N ASN A 106 -3.60 16.85 -6.35
CA ASN A 106 -4.87 16.50 -6.97
C ASN A 106 -5.94 17.57 -6.68
N PRO A 107 -6.50 18.24 -7.70
CA PRO A 107 -7.59 19.18 -7.49
C PRO A 107 -8.76 18.55 -6.73
N SER A 108 -9.28 19.25 -5.73
CA SER A 108 -10.34 18.73 -4.83
C SER A 108 -9.93 17.44 -4.09
N GLY A 109 -8.63 17.19 -3.93
CA GLY A 109 -8.10 15.98 -3.30
C GLY A 109 -8.46 15.82 -1.82
N PHE A 110 -8.91 16.89 -1.17
CA PHE A 110 -9.41 16.89 0.22
C PHE A 110 -10.87 17.35 0.32
N GLU A 111 -11.66 17.25 -0.76
CA GLU A 111 -13.10 17.49 -0.69
C GLU A 111 -13.83 16.25 -0.16
N TRP A 112 -14.53 16.38 0.97
CA TRP A 112 -15.22 15.26 1.62
C TRP A 112 -16.11 14.42 0.68
N GLN A 113 -16.93 15.06 -0.14
CA GLN A 113 -17.81 14.33 -1.06
C GLN A 113 -17.01 13.51 -2.09
N LYS A 114 -15.87 14.02 -2.56
CA LYS A 114 -14.98 13.29 -3.47
C LYS A 114 -14.32 12.10 -2.78
N ILE A 115 -13.92 12.26 -1.52
CA ILE A 115 -13.36 11.16 -0.73
C ILE A 115 -14.37 10.04 -0.52
N VAL A 116 -15.64 10.35 -0.25
CA VAL A 116 -16.69 9.32 -0.11
C VAL A 116 -16.93 8.59 -1.43
N ASP A 117 -16.96 9.31 -2.56
CA ASP A 117 -17.08 8.73 -3.90
C ASP A 117 -15.87 7.82 -4.21
N ASP A 118 -14.65 8.27 -3.89
CA ASP A 118 -13.39 7.56 -4.06
C ASP A 118 -13.32 6.29 -3.23
N TRP A 119 -13.79 6.34 -1.98
CA TRP A 119 -13.90 5.16 -1.13
C TRP A 119 -14.77 4.08 -1.78
N THR A 120 -15.91 4.49 -2.32
CA THR A 120 -16.86 3.58 -2.96
C THR A 120 -16.28 2.99 -4.24
N ASP A 121 -15.64 3.81 -5.07
CA ASP A 121 -14.98 3.41 -6.31
C ASP A 121 -13.81 2.44 -6.05
N TRP A 122 -12.94 2.75 -5.09
CA TRP A 122 -11.81 1.89 -4.72
C TRP A 122 -12.25 0.56 -4.11
N ASN A 123 -13.24 0.56 -3.22
CA ASN A 123 -13.79 -0.68 -2.67
C ASN A 123 -14.42 -1.55 -3.76
N LYS A 124 -15.08 -0.94 -4.74
CA LYS A 124 -15.60 -1.68 -5.90
C LYS A 124 -14.45 -2.25 -6.73
N TRP A 125 -13.45 -1.44 -7.08
CA TRP A 125 -12.30 -1.87 -7.89
C TRP A 125 -11.48 -3.00 -7.23
N ILE A 126 -11.18 -2.89 -5.93
CA ILE A 126 -10.47 -3.93 -5.19
C ILE A 126 -11.31 -5.21 -5.09
N SER A 127 -12.64 -5.09 -5.13
CA SER A 127 -13.55 -6.22 -4.97
C SER A 127 -13.64 -7.12 -6.21
N ILE A 128 -13.68 -6.51 -7.39
CA ILE A 128 -13.94 -7.14 -8.69
C ILE A 128 -12.84 -8.14 -9.05
N ARG A 129 -13.24 -9.28 -9.62
CA ARG A 129 -12.31 -10.25 -10.20
C ARG A 129 -11.94 -9.83 -11.62
N GLY A 130 -10.71 -10.14 -11.99
CA GLY A 130 -10.22 -9.97 -13.35
C GLY A 130 -10.79 -11.02 -14.28
N GLY A 131 -10.38 -10.93 -15.55
CA GLY A 131 -10.76 -11.86 -16.59
C GLY A 131 -10.18 -11.42 -17.92
N ILE A 132 -10.26 -12.29 -18.93
CA ILE A 132 -9.80 -11.98 -20.27
C ILE A 132 -10.60 -10.77 -20.79
N GLY A 133 -9.91 -9.70 -21.18
CA GLY A 133 -10.52 -8.47 -21.70
C GLY A 133 -11.09 -7.52 -20.64
N VAL A 134 -10.96 -7.81 -19.33
CA VAL A 134 -11.37 -6.88 -18.28
C VAL A 134 -10.28 -5.81 -18.07
N PRO A 135 -10.55 -4.52 -18.32
CA PRO A 135 -9.54 -3.46 -18.18
C PRO A 135 -9.04 -3.30 -16.75
N SER A 136 -7.79 -2.88 -16.59
CA SER A 136 -7.17 -2.63 -15.27
C SER A 136 -7.87 -1.49 -14.51
N GLU A 137 -8.59 -0.63 -15.22
CA GLU A 137 -9.38 0.44 -14.62
C GLU A 137 -10.57 -0.07 -13.80
N LYS A 138 -11.08 -1.27 -14.14
CA LYS A 138 -12.30 -1.83 -13.56
C LYS A 138 -12.03 -2.91 -12.52
N SER A 139 -10.86 -3.54 -12.53
CA SER A 139 -10.53 -4.67 -11.68
C SER A 139 -9.10 -4.59 -11.13
N TRP A 140 -8.98 -4.75 -9.81
CA TRP A 140 -7.68 -4.89 -9.15
C TRP A 140 -6.86 -6.07 -9.68
N GLU A 141 -7.51 -7.21 -9.93
CA GLU A 141 -6.78 -8.40 -10.39
C GLU A 141 -6.19 -8.19 -11.79
N SER A 142 -6.92 -7.53 -12.70
CA SER A 142 -6.40 -7.19 -14.03
C SER A 142 -5.24 -6.20 -13.94
N TRP A 143 -5.36 -5.18 -13.08
CA TRP A 143 -4.28 -4.23 -12.81
C TRP A 143 -3.05 -4.90 -12.21
N TRP A 144 -3.24 -5.78 -11.23
CA TRP A 144 -2.16 -6.47 -10.53
C TRP A 144 -1.37 -7.38 -11.48
N GLU A 145 -2.05 -8.05 -12.42
CA GLU A 145 -1.44 -8.83 -13.50
C GLU A 145 -0.70 -7.92 -14.51
N GLU A 146 -1.28 -6.80 -14.94
CA GLU A 146 -0.63 -5.81 -15.81
C GLU A 146 0.65 -5.23 -15.18
N GLU A 147 0.59 -4.89 -13.89
CA GLU A 147 1.70 -4.26 -13.19
C GLU A 147 2.96 -5.16 -13.16
N GLN A 148 2.77 -6.48 -13.07
CA GLN A 148 3.84 -7.47 -13.04
C GLN A 148 4.23 -8.02 -14.42
N GLU A 149 3.59 -7.57 -15.49
CA GLU A 149 3.80 -8.12 -16.83
C GLU A 149 5.28 -8.10 -17.26
N HIS A 150 6.03 -7.09 -16.84
CA HIS A 150 7.47 -6.96 -17.09
C HIS A 150 8.29 -8.17 -16.62
N LEU A 151 7.90 -8.84 -15.53
CA LEU A 151 8.59 -10.01 -15.02
C LEU A 151 8.49 -11.21 -15.96
N LYS A 152 7.40 -11.30 -16.74
CA LYS A 152 7.22 -12.36 -17.76
C LYS A 152 8.29 -12.29 -18.85
N TYR A 153 8.72 -11.08 -19.18
CA TYR A 153 9.70 -10.82 -20.24
C TYR A 153 11.12 -10.59 -19.69
N SER A 154 11.29 -10.65 -18.36
CA SER A 154 12.58 -10.47 -17.72
C SER A 154 13.49 -11.68 -17.96
N GLY A 155 14.75 -11.40 -18.29
CA GLY A 155 15.78 -12.44 -18.34
C GLY A 155 16.14 -12.98 -16.95
N MET A 156 16.89 -14.10 -16.94
CA MET A 156 17.30 -14.79 -15.70
C MET A 156 18.04 -13.87 -14.72
N ARG A 157 18.89 -12.96 -15.22
CA ARG A 157 19.62 -11.97 -14.39
C ARG A 157 18.67 -11.02 -13.66
N GLY A 158 17.60 -10.57 -14.32
CA GLY A 158 16.57 -9.71 -13.71
C GLY A 158 15.80 -10.45 -12.62
N ILE A 159 15.40 -11.70 -12.87
CA ILE A 159 14.71 -12.53 -11.88
C ILE A 159 15.60 -12.81 -10.65
N ILE A 160 16.88 -13.13 -10.86
CA ILE A 160 17.84 -13.31 -9.76
C ILE A 160 17.97 -12.01 -8.95
N THR A 161 18.03 -10.86 -9.63
CA THR A 161 18.12 -9.56 -8.96
C THR A 161 16.89 -9.29 -8.09
N GLU A 162 15.68 -9.57 -8.58
CA GLU A 162 14.43 -9.44 -7.80
C GLU A 162 14.44 -10.31 -6.54
N ILE A 163 14.90 -11.55 -6.66
CA ILE A 163 15.02 -12.47 -5.52
C ILE A 163 16.05 -11.93 -4.53
N LEU A 164 17.25 -11.57 -4.98
CA LEU A 164 18.33 -11.04 -4.14
C LEU A 164 17.88 -9.78 -3.39
N LEU A 165 17.21 -8.86 -4.07
CA LEU A 165 16.65 -7.67 -3.44
C LEU A 165 15.59 -8.06 -2.40
N SER A 166 14.72 -9.03 -2.69
CA SER A 166 13.69 -9.49 -1.74
C SER A 166 14.26 -10.17 -0.50
N LEU A 167 15.46 -10.75 -0.57
CA LEU A 167 16.10 -11.40 0.58
C LEU A 167 16.32 -10.45 1.77
N ARG A 168 16.39 -9.13 1.51
CA ARG A 168 16.55 -8.10 2.56
C ARG A 168 15.47 -8.18 3.65
N PHE A 169 14.23 -8.56 3.28
CA PHE A 169 13.13 -8.64 4.23
C PHE A 169 13.29 -9.77 5.26
N PHE A 170 13.91 -10.88 4.85
CA PHE A 170 14.19 -12.01 5.73
C PHE A 170 15.34 -11.69 6.71
N ILE A 171 16.34 -10.93 6.23
CA ILE A 171 17.41 -10.40 7.08
C ILE A 171 16.83 -9.44 8.12
N TYR A 172 15.88 -8.58 7.73
CA TYR A 172 15.19 -7.69 8.67
C TYR A 172 14.40 -8.45 9.73
N GLN A 173 13.65 -9.48 9.35
CA GLN A 173 12.96 -10.33 10.33
C GLN A 173 13.94 -10.97 11.31
N TYR A 174 15.05 -11.53 10.82
CA TYR A 174 16.08 -12.11 11.67
C TYR A 174 16.59 -11.10 12.70
N GLY A 175 16.94 -9.89 12.26
CA GLY A 175 17.40 -8.81 13.14
C GLY A 175 16.35 -8.41 14.17
N LEU A 176 15.07 -8.27 13.78
CA LEU A 176 14.00 -7.88 14.69
C LEU A 176 13.65 -8.97 15.71
N VAL A 177 13.62 -10.24 15.29
CA VAL A 177 13.37 -11.39 16.18
C VAL A 177 14.47 -11.52 17.23
N TYR A 178 15.71 -11.19 16.88
CA TYR A 178 16.85 -11.16 17.81
C TYR A 178 16.70 -10.12 18.94
N HIS A 179 15.92 -9.06 18.70
CA HIS A 179 15.69 -7.97 19.65
C HIS A 179 14.41 -8.12 20.50
N LEU A 180 13.62 -9.18 20.31
CA LEU A 180 12.42 -9.44 21.11
C LEU A 180 12.78 -9.73 22.57
N ASN A 181 11.98 -9.22 23.51
CA ASN A 181 12.30 -9.33 24.93
C ASN A 181 12.19 -10.76 25.46
N PHE A 182 11.19 -11.51 25.02
CA PHE A 182 10.94 -12.89 25.46
C PHE A 182 11.93 -13.90 24.86
N THR A 183 12.76 -13.51 23.88
CA THR A 183 13.79 -14.36 23.28
C THR A 183 15.20 -14.07 23.82
N LYS A 184 15.33 -13.15 24.80
CA LYS A 184 16.64 -12.72 25.35
C LYS A 184 17.46 -13.85 25.96
N SER A 185 16.81 -14.84 26.56
CA SER A 185 17.49 -15.98 27.22
C SER A 185 18.14 -16.95 26.23
N THR A 186 17.59 -17.09 25.02
CA THR A 186 18.08 -18.02 24.01
C THR A 186 18.12 -17.35 22.64
N LYS A 187 19.23 -16.69 22.31
CA LYS A 187 19.41 -16.01 21.01
C LYS A 187 20.02 -16.93 19.95
N SER A 188 19.39 -18.08 19.71
CA SER A 188 19.86 -19.05 18.72
C SER A 188 19.17 -18.85 17.37
N PHE A 189 19.80 -19.34 16.30
CA PHE A 189 19.18 -19.42 14.98
C PHE A 189 17.86 -20.21 14.99
N LEU A 190 17.69 -21.10 15.96
CA LEU A 190 16.47 -21.87 16.16
C LEU A 190 15.26 -20.98 16.48
N VAL A 191 15.43 -19.88 17.22
CA VAL A 191 14.34 -18.92 17.49
C VAL A 191 13.85 -18.26 16.21
N TYR A 192 14.77 -17.91 15.31
CA TYR A 192 14.39 -17.44 13.99
C TYR A 192 13.62 -18.53 13.23
N GLY A 193 14.08 -19.78 13.22
CA GLY A 193 13.36 -20.91 12.64
C GLY A 193 11.95 -21.10 13.21
N ILE A 194 11.78 -21.01 14.54
CA ILE A 194 10.46 -21.07 15.20
C ILE A 194 9.56 -19.92 14.75
N SER A 195 10.10 -18.72 14.56
CA SER A 195 9.29 -17.57 14.10
C SER A 195 8.59 -17.83 12.75
N TRP A 196 9.13 -18.71 11.91
CA TRP A 196 8.49 -19.11 10.66
C TRP A 196 7.23 -19.95 10.84
N LEU A 197 6.98 -20.54 12.02
CA LEU A 197 5.70 -21.19 12.31
C LEU A 197 4.53 -20.21 12.21
N VAL A 198 4.74 -18.94 12.60
CA VAL A 198 3.74 -17.87 12.43
C VAL A 198 3.43 -17.64 10.96
N ILE A 199 4.47 -17.58 10.12
CA ILE A 199 4.33 -17.43 8.67
C ILE A 199 3.59 -18.63 8.07
N PHE A 200 4.00 -19.85 8.41
CA PHE A 200 3.38 -21.07 7.92
C PHE A 200 1.89 -21.11 8.30
N PHE A 201 1.57 -20.78 9.56
CA PHE A 201 0.20 -20.68 10.03
C PHE A 201 -0.63 -19.67 9.23
N ILE A 202 -0.11 -18.47 8.98
CA ILE A 202 -0.78 -17.46 8.14
C ILE A 202 -1.00 -17.99 6.71
N LEU A 203 -0.02 -18.67 6.11
CA LEU A 203 -0.14 -19.24 4.78
C LEU A 203 -1.20 -20.35 4.71
N VAL A 204 -1.29 -21.20 5.74
CA VAL A 204 -2.34 -22.23 5.87
C VAL A 204 -3.71 -21.57 5.96
N VAL A 205 -3.88 -20.55 6.80
CA VAL A 205 -5.13 -19.78 6.92
C VAL A 205 -5.53 -19.18 5.58
N LEU A 206 -4.60 -18.54 4.87
CA LEU A 206 -4.85 -17.95 3.55
C LEU A 206 -5.22 -19.00 2.51
N LYS A 207 -4.58 -20.18 2.54
CA LYS A 207 -4.93 -21.31 1.66
C LYS A 207 -6.35 -21.78 1.95
N THR A 208 -6.73 -21.96 3.20
CA THR A 208 -8.08 -22.36 3.62
C THR A 208 -9.12 -21.35 3.14
N VAL A 209 -8.88 -20.05 3.35
CA VAL A 209 -9.78 -18.98 2.88
C VAL A 209 -9.88 -18.94 1.35
N SER A 210 -8.76 -19.09 0.64
CA SER A 210 -8.72 -19.10 -0.84
C SER A 210 -9.50 -20.29 -1.42
N VAL A 211 -9.32 -21.48 -0.85
CA VAL A 211 -10.05 -22.70 -1.25
C VAL A 211 -11.54 -22.57 -0.92
N GLY A 212 -11.88 -22.13 0.29
CA GLY A 212 -13.27 -21.94 0.69
C GLY A 212 -13.98 -20.88 -0.16
N ARG A 213 -13.27 -19.83 -0.59
CA ARG A 213 -13.81 -18.83 -1.53
C ARG A 213 -14.13 -19.44 -2.89
N ARG A 214 -13.39 -20.46 -3.35
CA ARG A 214 -13.70 -21.11 -4.63
C ARG A 214 -14.84 -22.10 -4.52
N LYS A 215 -14.89 -22.88 -3.44
CA LYS A 215 -15.86 -23.96 -3.28
C LYS A 215 -17.23 -23.47 -2.79
N PHE A 216 -17.30 -22.41 -1.98
CA PHE A 216 -18.53 -22.01 -1.29
C PHE A 216 -19.02 -20.60 -1.64
N SER A 217 -18.21 -19.74 -2.26
CA SER A 217 -18.61 -18.34 -2.48
C SER A 217 -19.74 -18.16 -3.49
N ALA A 218 -19.92 -19.08 -4.45
CA ALA A 218 -20.96 -18.98 -5.45
C ALA A 218 -22.27 -19.59 -4.93
N ASP A 219 -22.20 -20.80 -4.38
CA ASP A 219 -23.40 -21.59 -4.05
C ASP A 219 -23.89 -21.39 -2.61
N PHE A 220 -23.00 -21.02 -1.67
CA PHE A 220 -23.32 -20.94 -0.23
C PHE A 220 -22.71 -19.70 0.44
N GLN A 221 -23.24 -18.52 0.10
CA GLN A 221 -22.73 -17.24 0.61
C GLN A 221 -22.78 -17.11 2.15
N LEU A 222 -23.78 -17.69 2.83
CA LEU A 222 -23.88 -17.66 4.29
C LEU A 222 -22.80 -18.53 4.94
N VAL A 223 -22.63 -19.77 4.46
CA VAL A 223 -21.59 -20.70 4.94
C VAL A 223 -20.20 -20.09 4.76
N PHE A 224 -19.95 -19.45 3.62
CA PHE A 224 -18.69 -18.76 3.38
C PHE A 224 -18.46 -17.58 4.35
N ARG A 225 -19.51 -16.83 4.70
CA ARG A 225 -19.44 -15.75 5.71
C ARG A 225 -19.14 -16.31 7.11
N LEU A 226 -19.83 -17.38 7.51
CA LEU A 226 -19.59 -18.05 8.79
C LEU A 226 -18.18 -18.63 8.87
N MET A 227 -17.71 -19.30 7.81
CA MET A 227 -16.34 -19.81 7.72
C MET A 227 -15.29 -18.71 7.90
N LYS A 228 -15.48 -17.53 7.28
CA LYS A 228 -14.60 -16.37 7.52
C LYS A 228 -14.62 -15.91 8.98
N GLY A 229 -15.81 -15.83 9.58
CA GLY A 229 -15.96 -15.47 10.99
C GLY A 229 -15.23 -16.45 11.89
N LEU A 230 -15.39 -17.76 11.67
CA LEU A 230 -14.72 -18.80 12.43
C LEU A 230 -13.20 -18.71 12.28
N VAL A 231 -12.68 -18.61 11.05
CA VAL A 231 -11.24 -18.44 10.80
C VAL A 231 -10.69 -17.21 11.52
N PHE A 232 -11.42 -16.10 11.51
CA PHE A 232 -11.04 -14.89 12.22
C PHE A 232 -10.99 -15.09 13.74
N VAL A 233 -12.04 -15.69 14.33
CA VAL A 233 -12.08 -16.00 15.77
C VAL A 233 -10.95 -16.93 16.18
N THR A 234 -10.69 -17.99 15.41
CA THR A 234 -9.57 -18.92 15.67
C THR A 234 -8.22 -18.20 15.60
N PHE A 235 -8.02 -17.35 14.57
CA PHE A 235 -6.80 -16.56 14.43
C PHE A 235 -6.57 -15.62 15.62
N VAL A 236 -7.61 -14.87 16.02
CA VAL A 236 -7.55 -13.96 17.17
C VAL A 236 -7.30 -14.73 18.47
N SER A 237 -7.97 -15.85 18.68
CA SER A 237 -7.80 -16.68 19.88
C SER A 237 -6.36 -17.20 20.02
N ILE A 238 -5.76 -17.67 18.93
CA ILE A 238 -4.36 -18.12 18.91
C ILE A 238 -3.42 -16.94 19.18
N LEU A 239 -3.66 -15.78 18.56
CA LEU A 239 -2.84 -14.59 18.78
C LEU A 239 -2.88 -14.12 20.24
N VAL A 240 -4.08 -14.04 20.84
CA VAL A 240 -4.27 -13.67 22.25
C VAL A 240 -3.58 -14.68 23.17
N THR A 241 -3.74 -15.97 22.90
CA THR A 241 -3.08 -17.03 23.67
C THR A 241 -1.56 -16.91 23.59
N MET A 242 -1.00 -16.67 22.40
CA MET A 242 0.44 -16.47 22.21
C MET A 242 0.96 -15.25 22.97
N ILE A 243 0.24 -14.12 22.92
CA ILE A 243 0.59 -12.90 23.65
C ILE A 243 0.58 -13.14 25.16
N ALA A 244 -0.43 -13.85 25.66
CA ALA A 244 -0.58 -14.17 27.08
C ALA A 244 0.51 -15.14 27.58
N LEU A 245 0.75 -16.23 26.85
CA LEU A 245 1.74 -17.26 27.22
C LEU A 245 3.18 -16.73 27.14
N ALA A 246 3.49 -15.90 26.15
CA ALA A 246 4.82 -15.32 25.99
C ALA A 246 5.03 -14.03 26.82
N HIS A 247 4.02 -13.58 27.58
CA HIS A 247 4.03 -12.34 28.35
C HIS A 247 4.57 -11.14 27.54
N MET A 248 4.05 -10.98 26.31
CA MET A 248 4.60 -10.00 25.36
C MET A 248 4.29 -8.57 25.80
N SER A 249 5.28 -7.67 25.72
CA SER A 249 5.05 -6.24 25.88
C SER A 249 4.40 -5.63 24.62
N LEU A 250 3.84 -4.43 24.73
CA LEU A 250 3.34 -3.68 23.58
C LEU A 250 4.43 -3.46 22.51
N GLN A 251 5.67 -3.21 22.94
CA GLN A 251 6.81 -3.08 22.03
C GLN A 251 7.07 -4.38 21.27
N ASP A 252 7.01 -5.54 21.93
CA ASP A 252 7.21 -6.84 21.28
C ASP A 252 6.13 -7.11 20.21
N ILE A 253 4.87 -6.73 20.48
CA ILE A 253 3.79 -6.85 19.49
C ILE A 253 4.08 -6.00 18.25
N VAL A 254 4.50 -4.75 18.44
CA VAL A 254 4.87 -3.85 17.35
C VAL A 254 6.05 -4.42 16.56
N VAL A 255 7.10 -4.91 17.24
CA VAL A 255 8.27 -5.51 16.60
C VAL A 255 7.89 -6.77 15.82
N CYS A 256 6.97 -7.60 16.32
CA CYS A 256 6.46 -8.75 15.58
C CYS A 256 5.73 -8.33 14.29
N ILE A 257 4.89 -7.29 14.33
CA ILE A 257 4.23 -6.76 13.13
C ILE A 257 5.29 -6.27 12.13
N LEU A 258 6.27 -5.49 12.59
CA LEU A 258 7.38 -4.96 11.78
C LEU A 258 8.31 -6.07 11.25
N ALA A 259 8.35 -7.24 11.89
CA ALA A 259 9.14 -8.38 11.42
C ALA A 259 8.38 -9.20 10.38
N PHE A 260 7.13 -9.56 10.64
CA PHE A 260 6.38 -10.51 9.80
C PHE A 260 5.72 -9.85 8.58
N MET A 261 5.29 -8.59 8.67
CA MET A 261 4.67 -7.90 7.53
C MET A 261 5.66 -7.69 6.37
N PRO A 262 6.90 -7.20 6.58
CA PRO A 262 7.86 -7.12 5.49
C PRO A 262 8.29 -8.49 4.97
N THR A 263 8.40 -9.53 5.80
CA THR A 263 8.68 -10.89 5.31
C THR A 263 7.58 -11.41 4.41
N GLY A 264 6.32 -11.22 4.78
CA GLY A 264 5.18 -11.59 3.93
C GLY A 264 5.21 -10.87 2.58
N TRP A 265 5.62 -9.61 2.57
CA TRP A 265 5.86 -8.85 1.34
C TRP A 265 7.03 -9.40 0.52
N GLY A 266 8.15 -9.74 1.15
CA GLY A 266 9.30 -10.35 0.48
C GLY A 266 8.98 -11.72 -0.14
N MET A 267 8.22 -12.56 0.56
CA MET A 267 7.71 -13.82 0.00
C MET A 267 6.79 -13.57 -1.19
N LEU A 268 5.95 -12.54 -1.14
CA LEU A 268 5.10 -12.16 -2.26
C LEU A 268 5.95 -11.75 -3.48
N GLN A 269 6.96 -10.90 -3.31
CA GLN A 269 7.87 -10.49 -4.39
C GLN A 269 8.58 -11.69 -5.03
N ILE A 270 9.11 -12.61 -4.22
CA ILE A 270 9.74 -13.84 -4.72
C ILE A 270 8.72 -14.71 -5.48
N ALA A 271 7.50 -14.85 -4.96
CA ALA A 271 6.46 -15.61 -5.64
C ALA A 271 6.03 -14.99 -6.98
N GLN A 272 6.03 -13.66 -7.09
CA GLN A 272 5.77 -12.94 -8.33
C GLN A 272 6.90 -13.16 -9.35
N ALA A 273 8.16 -13.05 -8.92
CA ALA A 273 9.33 -13.33 -9.76
C ALA A 273 9.36 -14.80 -10.26
N LEU A 274 8.92 -15.74 -9.42
CA LEU A 274 8.86 -17.17 -9.73
C LEU A 274 7.47 -17.65 -10.20
N LYS A 275 6.64 -16.75 -10.73
CA LYS A 275 5.25 -17.05 -11.13
C LYS A 275 5.07 -18.37 -11.90
N PRO A 276 5.88 -18.72 -12.93
CA PRO A 276 5.69 -19.99 -13.65
C PRO A 276 5.85 -21.25 -12.79
N VAL A 277 6.69 -21.19 -11.76
CA VAL A 277 6.90 -22.31 -10.81
C VAL A 277 5.76 -22.36 -9.81
N VAL A 278 5.37 -21.21 -9.26
CA VAL A 278 4.28 -21.10 -8.27
C VAL A 278 2.91 -21.49 -8.87
N CYS A 279 2.68 -21.16 -10.14
CA CYS A 279 1.50 -21.59 -10.89
C CYS A 279 1.47 -23.12 -11.04
N ARG A 280 2.59 -23.74 -11.45
CA ARG A 280 2.71 -25.20 -11.57
C ARG A 280 2.49 -25.92 -10.23
N ALA A 281 2.93 -25.32 -9.13
CA ALA A 281 2.71 -25.84 -7.78
C ALA A 281 1.29 -25.59 -7.22
N GLY A 282 0.41 -24.89 -7.95
CA GLY A 282 -0.99 -24.66 -7.53
C GLY A 282 -1.18 -23.64 -6.40
N PHE A 283 -0.18 -22.79 -6.14
CA PHE A 283 -0.22 -21.77 -5.07
C PHE A 283 -0.57 -20.36 -5.55
N TRP A 284 -0.66 -20.11 -6.87
CA TRP A 284 -0.87 -18.76 -7.41
C TRP A 284 -2.09 -18.03 -6.86
N GLU A 285 -3.18 -18.76 -6.62
CA GLU A 285 -4.41 -18.18 -6.07
C GLU A 285 -4.29 -17.78 -4.60
N SER A 286 -3.45 -18.49 -3.82
CA SER A 286 -3.08 -18.06 -2.47
C SER A 286 -2.22 -16.80 -2.53
N VAL A 287 -1.28 -16.73 -3.49
CA VAL A 287 -0.45 -15.54 -3.74
C VAL A 287 -1.31 -14.33 -4.12
N LYS A 288 -2.29 -14.48 -5.02
CA LYS A 288 -3.26 -13.43 -5.33
C LYS A 288 -4.06 -12.98 -4.11
N THR A 289 -4.49 -13.93 -3.27
CA THR A 289 -5.24 -13.62 -2.04
C THR A 289 -4.38 -12.82 -1.05
N LEU A 290 -3.12 -13.22 -0.86
CA LEU A 290 -2.15 -12.51 -0.03
C LEU A 290 -1.86 -11.11 -0.59
N ALA A 291 -1.58 -11.01 -1.89
CA ALA A 291 -1.33 -9.74 -2.57
C ALA A 291 -2.49 -8.77 -2.36
N ARG A 292 -3.73 -9.22 -2.57
CA ARG A 292 -4.91 -8.39 -2.35
C ARG A 292 -5.00 -7.89 -0.91
N GLY A 293 -4.64 -8.72 0.07
CA GLY A 293 -4.57 -8.32 1.48
C GLY A 293 -3.58 -7.17 1.70
N TYR A 294 -2.38 -7.25 1.14
CA TYR A 294 -1.40 -6.16 1.19
C TYR A 294 -1.92 -4.88 0.52
N GLU A 295 -2.53 -4.99 -0.65
CA GLU A 295 -3.04 -3.83 -1.39
C GLU A 295 -4.21 -3.16 -0.65
N VAL A 296 -5.08 -3.94 0.01
CA VAL A 296 -6.09 -3.39 0.91
C VAL A 296 -5.44 -2.67 2.09
N PHE A 297 -4.46 -3.28 2.75
CA PHE A 297 -3.77 -2.67 3.89
C PHE A 297 -3.08 -1.35 3.49
N MET A 298 -2.30 -1.34 2.40
CA MET A 298 -1.63 -0.14 1.89
C MET A 298 -2.63 0.92 1.47
N GLY A 299 -3.72 0.54 0.79
CA GLY A 299 -4.80 1.45 0.41
C GLY A 299 -5.46 2.10 1.62
N LEU A 300 -5.77 1.34 2.67
CA LEU A 300 -6.32 1.87 3.93
C LEU A 300 -5.34 2.81 4.64
N LEU A 301 -4.07 2.44 4.70
CA LEU A 301 -3.00 3.24 5.31
C LEU A 301 -2.88 4.62 4.63
N LEU A 302 -3.01 4.67 3.30
CA LEU A 302 -2.99 5.93 2.53
C LEU A 302 -4.30 6.70 2.63
N PHE A 303 -5.44 6.00 2.54
CA PHE A 303 -6.76 6.60 2.46
C PHE A 303 -7.15 7.25 3.80
N THR A 304 -6.79 6.62 4.93
CA THR A 304 -7.24 7.08 6.26
C THR A 304 -6.76 8.51 6.59
N PRO A 305 -5.46 8.87 6.42
CA PRO A 305 -5.01 10.23 6.65
C PRO A 305 -5.62 11.25 5.68
N VAL A 306 -5.81 10.87 4.41
CA VAL A 306 -6.44 11.74 3.40
C VAL A 306 -7.91 12.02 3.77
N ALA A 307 -8.64 10.98 4.16
CA ALA A 307 -10.04 11.11 4.58
C ALA A 307 -10.19 11.91 5.87
N PHE A 308 -9.29 11.70 6.83
CA PHE A 308 -9.25 12.49 8.06
C PHE A 308 -9.00 13.97 7.77
N LEU A 309 -8.04 14.29 6.89
CA LEU A 309 -7.76 15.68 6.50
C LEU A 309 -8.92 16.31 5.71
N ALA A 310 -9.62 15.54 4.88
CA ALA A 310 -10.77 16.01 4.12
C ALA A 310 -12.00 16.36 4.98
N TRP A 311 -12.04 15.88 6.23
CA TRP A 311 -13.06 16.28 7.20
C TRP A 311 -12.99 17.77 7.53
N PHE A 312 -11.81 18.38 7.41
CA PHE A 312 -11.57 19.77 7.75
C PHE A 312 -11.69 20.67 6.50
N PRO A 313 -12.70 21.56 6.42
CA PRO A 313 -12.93 22.39 5.23
C PRO A 313 -11.73 23.27 4.85
N PHE A 314 -10.98 23.75 5.84
CA PHE A 314 -9.81 24.62 5.61
C PHE A 314 -8.69 23.93 4.83
N VAL A 315 -8.57 22.60 4.89
CA VAL A 315 -7.53 21.86 4.16
C VAL A 315 -7.78 21.94 2.66
N SER A 316 -9.03 21.77 2.23
CA SER A 316 -9.45 21.90 0.83
C SER A 316 -9.23 23.32 0.30
N GLU A 317 -9.51 24.35 1.12
CA GLU A 317 -9.23 25.74 0.76
C GLU A 317 -7.74 26.03 0.64
N PHE A 318 -6.95 25.56 1.61
CA PHE A 318 -5.50 25.73 1.61
C PHE A 318 -4.87 25.08 0.38
N GLN A 319 -5.26 23.84 0.07
CA GLN A 319 -4.83 23.15 -1.15
C GLN A 319 -5.14 23.97 -2.40
N THR A 320 -6.37 24.47 -2.54
CA THR A 320 -6.80 25.22 -3.72
C THR A 320 -5.97 26.49 -3.91
N ARG A 321 -5.74 27.26 -2.84
CA ARG A 321 -4.93 28.49 -2.87
C ARG A 321 -3.45 28.22 -3.18
N MET A 322 -2.96 27.06 -2.80
CA MET A 322 -1.57 26.66 -3.01
C MET A 322 -1.33 26.14 -4.43
N LEU A 323 -2.31 25.44 -5.02
CA LEU A 323 -2.22 24.90 -6.38
C LEU A 323 -2.56 25.93 -7.46
N PHE A 324 -3.44 26.88 -7.16
CA PHE A 324 -3.97 27.80 -8.16
C PHE A 324 -3.76 29.26 -7.79
N ASN A 325 -3.48 30.09 -8.79
CA ASN A 325 -3.44 31.54 -8.63
C ASN A 325 -4.79 32.06 -8.06
N GLN A 326 -4.78 33.16 -7.31
CA GLN A 326 -5.95 33.72 -6.62
C GLN A 326 -7.16 33.96 -7.54
N ALA A 327 -6.90 34.41 -8.78
CA ALA A 327 -7.96 34.61 -9.78
C ALA A 327 -8.68 33.31 -10.15
N PHE A 328 -7.94 32.20 -10.28
CA PHE A 328 -8.50 30.89 -10.60
C PHE A 328 -9.14 30.22 -9.36
N SER A 329 -8.57 30.44 -8.18
CA SER A 329 -9.13 29.98 -6.90
C SER A 329 -10.53 30.56 -6.65
N ARG A 330 -10.75 31.84 -6.94
CA ARG A 330 -12.09 32.47 -6.87
C ARG A 330 -13.08 31.82 -7.84
N GLY A 331 -12.66 31.51 -9.06
CA GLY A 331 -13.49 30.81 -10.05
C GLY A 331 -13.90 29.40 -9.61
N LEU A 332 -12.98 28.64 -9.00
CA LEU A 332 -13.28 27.31 -8.45
C LEU A 332 -14.26 27.36 -7.27
N GLN A 333 -14.11 28.34 -6.37
CA GLN A 333 -15.05 28.53 -5.26
C GLN A 333 -16.46 28.85 -5.77
N ILE A 334 -16.58 29.72 -6.77
CA ILE A 334 -17.86 30.05 -7.41
C ILE A 334 -18.47 28.81 -8.08
N SER A 335 -17.68 28.00 -8.77
CA SER A 335 -18.13 26.74 -9.38
C SER A 335 -18.67 25.75 -8.34
N ARG A 336 -18.01 25.60 -7.19
CA ARG A 336 -18.44 24.72 -6.10
C ARG A 336 -19.78 25.15 -5.50
N ILE A 337 -19.96 26.46 -5.31
CA ILE A 337 -21.23 27.06 -4.82
C ILE A 337 -22.35 26.85 -5.85
N LEU A 338 -22.09 27.10 -7.13
CA LEU A 338 -23.07 26.92 -8.22
C LEU A 338 -23.43 25.44 -8.45
N GLY A 339 -22.45 24.53 -8.30
CA GLY A 339 -22.67 23.09 -8.37
C GLY A 339 -23.53 22.57 -7.21
N GLY A 340 -23.33 23.10 -6.00
CA GLY A 340 -24.19 22.83 -4.84
C GLY A 340 -25.64 23.30 -5.06
N GLN A 341 -25.83 24.50 -5.61
CA GLN A 341 -27.16 25.02 -5.94
C GLN A 341 -27.88 24.20 -7.04
N ARG A 342 -27.15 23.68 -8.03
CA ARG A 342 -27.74 22.79 -9.06
C ARG A 342 -28.23 21.46 -8.49
N LYS A 343 -27.53 20.86 -7.52
CA LYS A 343 -28.00 19.65 -6.79
C LYS A 343 -29.23 19.94 -5.92
N GLY A 344 -29.28 21.12 -5.28
CA GLY A 344 -30.45 21.57 -4.51
C GLY A 344 -31.70 21.86 -5.35
N ARG A 345 -31.54 22.37 -6.59
CA ARG A 345 -32.67 22.54 -7.53
C ARG A 345 -33.16 21.22 -8.14
N SER A 346 -32.26 20.26 -8.39
CA SER A 346 -32.61 18.94 -8.93
C SER A 346 -33.41 18.08 -7.92
N SER A 347 -33.14 18.24 -6.62
CA SER A 347 -33.91 17.57 -5.55
C SER A 347 -35.30 18.17 -5.35
N ARG A 348 -35.48 19.47 -5.62
CA ARG A 348 -36.77 20.17 -5.46
C ARG A 348 -37.74 19.99 -6.63
N ASN A 349 -37.27 19.51 -7.78
CA ASN A 349 -38.10 19.20 -8.96
C ASN A 349 -38.51 17.72 -9.04
N LYS A 350 -38.29 16.93 -7.98
CA LYS A 350 -38.68 15.52 -7.86
C LYS A 350 -39.69 15.23 -6.75
N GLU A 351 -40.20 16.28 -6.09
CA GLU A 351 -41.47 16.23 -5.34
C GLU A 351 -42.59 16.73 -6.26
#